data_AF-A0A542E1J4-F1
#
_entry.id   AF-A0A542E1J4-F1
#
_cell.length_a   1.000
_cell.length_b   1.000
_cell.length_c   1.000
_cell.angle_alpha   90.00
_cell.angle_beta   90.00
_cell.angle_gamma   90.00
#
_symmetry.space_group_name_H-M   'P 1'
#
loop_
_entity.id
_entity.type
_entity.pdbx_description
1 polymer ?
#
loop_
_entity_poly.entity_id
_entity_poly.type
_entity_poly.pdbx_seq_one_letter_code
_entity_poly.pdbx_strand_id
1 'polypeptide(L)'
;MQRSWPNTVRRTVRRVTTWRPKHAGDATLDVSDLIRPYRYDVIVRASLFDRIDAERPTTDDLPDFAAQLRDHPYATWFREVELRRFFPWVLQDEAEVERMFVRRVGKALAVFTSVERHGFDADRPLTLRRVSLPAVTDSGLPVAHMLHVGDGGHRLALLLRSGVSLAPNMYRVDPRPHQVIDNTALLAPALGLTEEDWATFVGPHFVRTPVTGVDDLLQAVAAECPMRLEEVEQLSRTHLPARSRL
;
A
#
# COMPACT_ATOMS: atom_id res chain seq x y z
N MET A 1 10.81 -20.44 19.28
CA MET A 1 9.90 -21.22 18.40
C MET A 1 10.70 -21.95 17.32
N GLN A 2 10.82 -23.27 17.40
CA GLN A 2 11.41 -24.07 16.31
C GLN A 2 10.43 -24.10 15.12
N ARG A 3 10.88 -23.64 13.94
CA ARG A 3 10.09 -23.73 12.71
C ARG A 3 9.91 -25.21 12.35
N SER A 4 8.66 -25.66 12.20
CA SER A 4 8.33 -27.01 11.73
C SER A 4 9.06 -27.32 10.41
N TRP A 5 9.97 -28.30 10.46
CA TRP A 5 10.73 -28.81 9.32
C TRP A 5 9.82 -29.25 8.16
N PRO A 6 8.69 -29.96 8.39
CA PRO A 6 7.71 -30.28 7.35
C PRO A 6 7.15 -29.06 6.59
N ASN A 7 6.86 -27.96 7.29
CA ASN A 7 6.35 -26.74 6.67
C ASN A 7 7.42 -26.02 5.83
N THR A 8 8.68 -26.10 6.27
CA THR A 8 9.82 -25.54 5.52
C THR A 8 10.04 -26.34 4.23
N VAL A 9 10.02 -27.67 4.28
CA VAL A 9 10.18 -28.54 3.11
C VAL A 9 9.03 -28.34 2.11
N ARG A 10 7.77 -28.34 2.56
CA ARG A 10 6.62 -28.06 1.67
C ARG A 10 6.72 -26.69 0.99
N ARG A 11 7.16 -25.66 1.73
CA ARG A 11 7.33 -24.30 1.20
C ARG A 11 8.48 -24.22 0.19
N THR A 12 9.57 -24.95 0.42
CA THR A 12 10.71 -25.05 -0.52
C THR A 12 10.33 -25.80 -1.79
N VAL A 13 9.71 -26.98 -1.68
CA VAL A 13 9.24 -27.75 -2.83
C VAL A 13 8.24 -26.95 -3.66
N ARG A 14 7.24 -26.33 -3.01
CA ARG A 14 6.28 -25.45 -3.71
C ARG A 14 6.98 -24.27 -4.40
N ARG A 15 7.98 -23.65 -3.76
CA ARG A 15 8.73 -22.53 -4.37
C ARG A 15 9.50 -22.97 -5.60
N VAL A 16 10.10 -24.15 -5.59
CA VAL A 16 10.85 -24.70 -6.72
C VAL A 16 9.89 -25.10 -7.85
N THR A 17 8.79 -25.80 -7.55
CA THR A 17 7.84 -26.28 -8.57
C THR A 17 6.97 -25.18 -9.17
N THR A 18 6.77 -24.06 -8.46
CA THR A 18 6.04 -22.88 -8.97
C THR A 18 6.95 -21.73 -9.35
N TRP A 19 8.27 -21.95 -9.38
CA TRP A 19 9.21 -20.93 -9.79
C TRP A 19 8.97 -20.61 -11.26
N ARG A 20 8.70 -19.33 -11.52
CA ARG A 20 8.63 -18.76 -12.87
C ARG A 20 9.45 -17.48 -12.83
N PRO A 21 10.27 -17.20 -13.86
CA PRO A 21 11.04 -15.98 -13.91
C PRO A 21 10.09 -14.78 -13.91
N LYS A 22 10.45 -13.74 -13.16
CA LYS A 22 9.78 -12.44 -13.29
C LYS A 22 10.15 -11.85 -14.64
N HIS A 23 9.21 -11.19 -15.30
CA HIS A 23 9.46 -10.53 -16.58
C HIS A 23 9.49 -9.01 -16.42
N ALA A 24 10.15 -8.34 -17.37
CA ALA A 24 10.19 -6.88 -17.41
C ALA A 24 8.79 -6.28 -17.58
N GLY A 25 8.63 -5.04 -17.15
CA GLY A 25 7.49 -4.23 -17.54
C GLY A 25 7.48 -3.99 -19.05
N ASP A 26 6.28 -3.78 -19.57
CA ASP A 26 5.99 -3.61 -21.00
C ASP A 26 5.28 -2.27 -21.29
N ALA A 27 4.82 -1.56 -20.27
CA ALA A 27 4.09 -0.31 -20.41
C ALA A 27 4.47 0.69 -19.31
N THR A 28 4.28 1.97 -19.59
CA THR A 28 4.25 3.01 -18.55
C THR A 28 2.92 2.93 -17.83
N LEU A 29 2.94 2.93 -16.49
CA LEU A 29 1.75 2.82 -15.66
C LEU A 29 1.55 4.08 -14.82
N ASP A 30 0.30 4.52 -14.69
CA ASP A 30 -0.05 5.52 -13.68
C ASP A 30 0.10 4.88 -12.29
N VAL A 31 0.83 5.55 -11.41
CA VAL A 31 1.00 5.11 -10.01
C VAL A 31 -0.34 5.12 -9.29
N SER A 32 -1.24 6.04 -9.62
CA SER A 32 -2.58 6.16 -9.05
C SER A 32 -3.43 4.90 -9.28
N ASP A 33 -3.33 4.32 -10.47
CA ASP A 33 -4.07 3.10 -10.84
C ASP A 33 -3.56 1.86 -10.10
N LEU A 34 -2.29 1.87 -9.69
CA LEU A 34 -1.68 0.80 -8.91
C LEU A 34 -2.02 0.86 -7.42
N ILE A 35 -2.50 2.01 -6.93
CA ILE A 35 -2.79 2.21 -5.52
C ILE A 35 -4.29 2.25 -5.19
N ARG A 36 -5.12 2.81 -6.08
CA ARG A 36 -6.56 2.93 -5.83
C ARG A 36 -7.30 1.64 -6.19
N PRO A 37 -8.33 1.25 -5.43
CA PRO A 37 -8.77 1.78 -4.14
C PRO A 37 -8.16 1.06 -2.90
N TYR A 38 -7.26 0.10 -3.09
CA TYR A 38 -6.88 -0.87 -2.03
C TYR A 38 -5.60 -0.54 -1.26
N ARG A 39 -4.82 0.46 -1.68
CA ARG A 39 -3.45 0.72 -1.18
C ARG A 39 -3.30 2.11 -0.59
N TYR A 40 -4.21 2.52 0.29
CA TYR A 40 -4.05 3.76 1.06
C TYR A 40 -2.72 3.80 1.85
N ASP A 41 -2.11 2.64 2.13
CA ASP A 41 -0.77 2.58 2.73
C ASP A 41 0.31 3.31 1.93
N VAL A 42 0.14 3.48 0.62
CA VAL A 42 1.09 4.22 -0.21
C VAL A 42 0.96 5.72 0.01
N ILE A 43 -0.25 6.24 0.27
CA ILE A 43 -0.47 7.63 0.68
C ILE A 43 0.22 7.90 2.02
N VAL A 44 0.01 7.02 2.99
CA VAL A 44 0.64 7.11 4.33
C VAL A 44 2.17 7.05 4.26
N ARG A 45 2.73 6.27 3.34
CA ARG A 45 4.18 6.25 3.10
C ARG A 45 4.66 7.52 2.42
N ALA A 46 3.87 8.12 1.53
CA ALA A 46 4.22 9.37 0.87
C ALA A 46 4.28 10.51 1.89
N SER A 47 3.33 10.58 2.82
CA SER A 47 3.34 11.61 3.88
C SER A 47 4.54 11.50 4.83
N LEU A 48 5.05 10.28 5.08
CA LEU A 48 6.33 10.12 5.78
C LEU A 48 7.47 10.82 5.03
N PHE A 49 7.50 10.72 3.70
CA PHE A 49 8.55 11.36 2.91
C PHE A 49 8.43 12.88 2.88
N ASP A 50 7.21 13.42 2.96
CA ASP A 50 7.01 14.86 3.19
C ASP A 50 7.60 15.28 4.55
N ARG A 51 7.41 14.47 5.59
CA ARG A 51 8.00 14.72 6.91
C ARG A 51 9.54 14.63 6.90
N ILE A 52 10.10 13.62 6.23
CA ILE A 52 11.56 13.46 6.06
C ILE A 52 12.14 14.64 5.29
N ASP A 53 11.47 15.10 4.23
CA ASP A 53 11.92 16.24 3.43
C ASP A 53 11.91 17.55 4.21
N ALA A 54 10.89 17.76 5.06
CA ALA A 54 10.77 18.94 5.90
C ALA A 54 11.84 19.01 7.01
N GLU A 55 12.15 17.88 7.65
CA GLU A 55 13.01 17.86 8.84
C GLU A 55 14.46 17.47 8.55
N ARG A 56 14.71 16.82 7.41
CA ARG A 56 16.03 16.38 6.95
C ARG A 56 16.81 15.60 8.03
N PRO A 57 16.22 14.54 8.63
CA PRO A 57 16.90 13.78 9.65
C PRO A 57 18.13 13.08 9.07
N THR A 58 19.14 12.90 9.91
CA THR A 58 20.34 12.12 9.64
C THR A 58 20.20 10.70 10.21
N THR A 59 21.30 9.96 10.28
CA THR A 59 21.29 8.61 10.91
C THR A 59 21.44 8.71 12.43
N ASP A 60 22.09 9.75 12.94
CA ASP A 60 22.44 9.87 14.37
C ASP A 60 21.24 10.31 15.22
N ASP A 61 20.34 11.10 14.65
CA ASP A 61 19.06 11.57 15.19
C ASP A 61 17.88 10.64 14.85
N LEU A 62 18.13 9.51 14.18
CA LEU A 62 17.07 8.61 13.73
C LEU A 62 16.15 8.10 14.87
N PRO A 63 16.67 7.74 16.07
CA PRO A 63 15.80 7.36 17.18
C PRO A 63 14.84 8.48 17.60
N ASP A 64 15.34 9.71 17.69
CA ASP A 64 14.55 10.89 18.11
C ASP A 64 13.51 11.25 17.04
N PHE A 65 13.91 11.24 15.76
CA PHE A 65 13.00 11.45 14.64
C PHE A 65 11.89 10.38 14.61
N ALA A 66 12.25 9.10 14.81
CA ALA A 66 11.26 8.03 14.88
C ALA A 66 10.31 8.19 16.07
N ALA A 67 10.78 8.66 17.23
CA ALA A 67 9.93 8.93 18.39
C ALA A 67 8.89 10.03 18.11
N GLN A 68 9.25 11.06 17.34
CA GLN A 68 8.32 12.12 16.93
C GLN A 68 7.21 11.62 15.98
N LEU A 69 7.45 10.53 15.25
CA LEU A 69 6.48 9.93 14.35
C LEU A 69 5.43 9.06 15.06
N ARG A 70 5.43 8.99 16.40
CA ARG A 70 4.52 8.12 17.17
C ARG A 70 3.05 8.34 16.81
N ASP A 71 2.64 9.59 16.66
CA ASP A 71 1.26 9.98 16.32
C ASP A 71 1.07 10.19 14.81
N HIS A 72 2.11 9.96 14.01
CA HIS A 72 2.04 10.09 12.55
C HIS A 72 1.32 8.86 11.94
N PRO A 73 0.52 9.02 10.87
CA PRO A 73 -0.17 7.91 10.20
C PRO A 73 0.72 6.72 9.83
N TYR A 74 2.01 6.99 9.57
CA TYR A 74 3.00 5.97 9.26
C TYR A 74 3.29 5.00 10.42
N ALA A 75 3.23 5.45 11.67
CA ALA A 75 3.33 4.58 12.84
C ALA A 75 2.12 3.64 12.93
N THR A 76 0.92 4.17 12.70
CA THR A 76 -0.32 3.36 12.59
C THR A 76 -0.20 2.33 11.47
N TRP A 77 0.24 2.72 10.27
CA TRP A 77 0.49 1.77 9.18
C TRP A 77 1.48 0.67 9.58
N PHE A 78 2.59 1.05 10.20
CA PHE A 78 3.61 0.09 10.62
C PHE A 78 3.03 -0.93 11.60
N ARG A 79 2.26 -0.50 12.60
CA ARG A 79 1.66 -1.40 13.59
C ARG A 79 0.54 -2.25 12.97
N GLU A 80 -0.41 -1.60 12.32
CA GLU A 80 -1.68 -2.20 11.90
C GLU A 80 -1.58 -3.02 10.61
N VAL A 81 -0.59 -2.73 9.77
CA VAL A 81 -0.38 -3.45 8.50
C VAL A 81 0.89 -4.28 8.54
N GLU A 82 2.06 -3.66 8.76
CA GLU A 82 3.33 -4.38 8.67
C GLU A 82 3.48 -5.41 9.79
N LEU A 83 3.33 -5.01 11.05
CA LEU A 83 3.49 -5.92 12.18
C LEU A 83 2.36 -6.93 12.26
N ARG A 84 1.09 -6.51 12.23
CA ARG A 84 -0.06 -7.45 12.29
C ARG A 84 0.00 -8.54 11.22
N ARG A 85 0.40 -8.22 9.98
CA ARG A 85 0.44 -9.20 8.89
C ARG A 85 1.70 -10.07 8.90
N PHE A 86 2.88 -9.50 9.18
CA PHE A 86 4.15 -10.20 8.97
C PHE A 86 4.89 -10.59 10.25
N PHE A 87 4.62 -9.89 11.36
CA PHE A 87 5.30 -10.07 12.63
C PHE A 87 4.34 -9.96 13.84
N PRO A 88 3.17 -10.64 13.85
CA PRO A 88 2.14 -10.42 14.87
C PRO A 88 2.62 -10.73 16.30
N TRP A 89 3.63 -11.59 16.46
CA TRP A 89 4.22 -11.91 17.76
C TRP A 89 5.00 -10.72 18.37
N VAL A 90 5.49 -9.79 17.55
CA VAL A 90 6.23 -8.60 18.02
C VAL A 90 5.30 -7.65 18.76
N LEU A 91 4.00 -7.64 18.45
CA LEU A 91 3.02 -6.75 19.08
C LEU A 91 2.84 -6.97 20.59
N GLN A 92 3.39 -8.06 21.14
CA GLN A 92 3.36 -8.36 22.57
C GLN A 92 4.55 -7.76 23.34
N ASP A 93 5.55 -7.21 22.64
CA ASP A 93 6.73 -6.57 23.21
C ASP A 93 6.88 -5.15 22.62
N GLU A 94 6.41 -4.14 23.38
CA GLU A 94 6.42 -2.75 22.92
C GLU A 94 7.85 -2.22 22.69
N ALA A 95 8.84 -2.72 23.44
CA ALA A 95 10.23 -2.35 23.21
C ALA A 95 10.75 -2.95 21.90
N GLU A 96 10.30 -4.16 21.51
CA GLU A 96 10.61 -4.71 20.19
C GLU A 96 9.88 -3.96 19.06
N VAL A 97 8.63 -3.55 19.27
CA VAL A 97 7.88 -2.69 18.33
C VAL A 97 8.66 -1.41 18.05
N GLU A 98 9.09 -0.69 19.09
CA GLU A 98 9.84 0.56 18.97
C GLU A 98 11.16 0.36 18.21
N ARG A 99 11.96 -0.64 18.60
CA ARG A 99 13.22 -0.97 17.89
C ARG A 99 12.99 -1.28 16.41
N MET A 100 11.93 -2.03 16.09
CA MET A 100 11.60 -2.35 14.71
C MET A 100 11.07 -1.14 13.94
N PHE A 101 10.38 -0.22 14.61
CA PHE A 101 9.91 1.03 14.02
C PHE A 101 11.06 1.94 13.64
N VAL A 102 12.01 2.20 14.57
CA VAL A 102 13.24 2.97 14.28
C VAL A 102 13.97 2.38 13.07
N ARG A 103 14.15 1.05 13.04
CA ARG A 103 14.78 0.36 11.89
C ARG A 103 13.97 0.54 10.60
N ARG A 104 12.64 0.57 10.66
CA ARG A 104 11.76 0.76 9.50
C ARG A 104 11.85 2.19 8.97
N VAL A 105 11.87 3.19 9.86
CA VAL A 105 12.06 4.59 9.49
C VAL A 105 13.44 4.80 8.86
N GLY A 106 14.50 4.23 9.44
CA GLY A 106 15.85 4.32 8.87
C GLY A 106 15.97 3.72 7.47
N LYS A 107 15.27 2.61 7.20
CA LYS A 107 15.18 2.06 5.83
C LYS A 107 14.44 2.99 4.88
N ALA A 108 13.36 3.64 5.33
CA ALA A 108 12.63 4.61 4.52
C ALA A 108 13.51 5.83 4.20
N LEU A 109 14.20 6.38 5.20
CA LEU A 109 15.17 7.46 5.03
C LEU A 109 16.26 7.10 4.02
N ALA A 110 16.87 5.92 4.15
CA ALA A 110 17.89 5.46 3.20
C ALA A 110 17.34 5.36 1.75
N VAL A 111 16.10 4.91 1.58
CA VAL A 111 15.44 4.88 0.26
C VAL A 111 15.19 6.30 -0.26
N PHE A 112 14.69 7.20 0.59
CA PHE A 112 14.47 8.61 0.24
C PHE A 112 15.77 9.27 -0.22
N THR A 113 16.83 9.22 0.59
CA THR A 113 18.13 9.82 0.28
C THR A 113 18.74 9.23 -1.00
N SER A 114 18.60 7.92 -1.21
CA SER A 114 19.08 7.27 -2.43
C SER A 114 18.34 7.80 -3.67
N VAL A 115 17.02 7.93 -3.61
CA VAL A 115 16.21 8.42 -4.73
C VAL A 115 16.42 9.90 -4.97
N GLU A 116 16.56 10.71 -3.92
CA GLU A 116 16.86 12.14 -4.05
C GLU A 116 18.20 12.38 -4.77
N ARG A 117 19.23 11.60 -4.44
CA ARG A 117 20.56 11.79 -5.01
C ARG A 117 20.75 11.13 -6.38
N HIS A 118 20.09 9.99 -6.66
CA HIS A 118 20.36 9.18 -7.85
C HIS A 118 19.15 9.01 -8.78
N GLY A 119 17.97 9.50 -8.39
CA GLY A 119 16.72 9.14 -9.02
C GLY A 119 16.30 7.70 -8.71
N PHE A 120 15.30 7.20 -9.43
CA PHE A 120 14.82 5.83 -9.26
C PHE A 120 15.88 4.80 -9.69
N ASP A 121 16.21 3.87 -8.79
CA ASP A 121 17.16 2.77 -9.05
C ASP A 121 16.48 1.61 -9.80
N ALA A 122 16.72 1.52 -11.12
CA ALA A 122 16.17 0.46 -11.97
C ALA A 122 16.76 -0.94 -11.71
N ASP A 123 17.91 -1.05 -11.03
CA ASP A 123 18.49 -2.33 -10.61
C ASP A 123 17.76 -2.90 -9.38
N ARG A 124 16.99 -2.05 -8.70
CA ARG A 124 16.04 -2.41 -7.66
C ARG A 124 14.62 -2.07 -8.14
N PRO A 125 14.05 -2.83 -9.08
CA PRO A 125 12.72 -2.57 -9.59
C PRO A 125 11.64 -2.89 -8.56
N LEU A 126 10.46 -2.27 -8.69
CA LEU A 126 9.25 -2.71 -8.01
C LEU A 126 8.88 -4.12 -8.48
N THR A 127 8.22 -4.89 -7.62
CA THR A 127 7.57 -6.13 -8.07
C THR A 127 6.08 -5.88 -8.16
N LEU A 128 5.53 -5.96 -9.37
CA LEU A 128 4.09 -6.08 -9.58
C LEU A 128 3.71 -7.56 -9.62
N ARG A 129 2.46 -7.86 -9.30
CA ARG A 129 1.87 -9.19 -9.34
C ARG A 129 0.72 -9.18 -10.32
N ARG A 130 0.64 -10.23 -11.13
CA ARG A 130 -0.49 -10.42 -12.03
C ARG A 130 -1.57 -11.25 -11.35
N VAL A 131 -2.83 -10.83 -11.48
CA VAL A 131 -4.00 -11.60 -11.06
C VAL A 131 -4.85 -11.97 -12.27
N SER A 132 -5.39 -13.18 -12.25
CA SER A 132 -6.39 -13.62 -13.23
C SER A 132 -7.76 -13.12 -12.80
N LEU A 133 -8.49 -12.47 -13.70
CA LEU A 133 -9.84 -11.97 -13.43
C LEU A 133 -10.91 -13.01 -13.81
N PRO A 134 -12.05 -13.06 -13.11
CA PRO A 134 -12.41 -12.24 -11.95
C PRO A 134 -11.62 -12.63 -10.70
N ALA A 135 -11.23 -11.64 -9.88
CA ALA A 135 -10.52 -11.84 -8.62
C ALA A 135 -11.15 -11.00 -7.50
N VAL A 136 -10.88 -11.39 -6.26
CA VAL A 136 -11.23 -10.63 -5.06
C VAL A 136 -10.00 -10.33 -4.21
N THR A 137 -10.04 -9.24 -3.46
CA THR A 137 -9.03 -8.90 -2.45
C THR A 137 -9.10 -9.84 -1.25
N ASP A 138 -8.18 -9.68 -0.29
CA ASP A 138 -8.25 -10.34 1.01
C ASP A 138 -9.34 -9.80 1.95
N SER A 139 -9.92 -8.64 1.63
CA SER A 139 -11.14 -8.09 2.25
C SER A 139 -12.43 -8.52 1.53
N GLY A 140 -12.34 -9.28 0.43
CA GLY A 140 -13.49 -9.79 -0.33
C GLY A 140 -14.06 -8.83 -1.38
N LEU A 141 -13.38 -7.72 -1.67
CA LEU A 141 -13.81 -6.74 -2.67
C LEU A 141 -13.41 -7.19 -4.09
N PRO A 142 -14.23 -6.92 -5.12
CA PRO A 142 -13.91 -7.26 -6.50
C PRO A 142 -12.68 -6.48 -6.95
N VAL A 143 -11.84 -7.09 -7.80
CA VAL A 143 -10.62 -6.48 -8.32
C VAL A 143 -10.81 -6.06 -9.78
N ALA A 144 -10.59 -4.78 -10.09
CA ALA A 144 -10.75 -4.25 -11.45
C ALA A 144 -9.50 -4.38 -12.34
N HIS A 145 -8.29 -4.39 -11.76
CA HIS A 145 -7.03 -4.38 -12.52
C HIS A 145 -6.28 -5.71 -12.45
N MET A 146 -5.53 -6.04 -13.50
CA MET A 146 -4.70 -7.25 -13.53
C MET A 146 -3.38 -7.10 -12.78
N LEU A 147 -2.84 -5.89 -12.66
CA LEU A 147 -1.52 -5.64 -12.06
C LEU A 147 -1.66 -4.96 -10.71
N HIS A 148 -0.95 -5.50 -9.71
CA HIS A 148 -0.99 -5.01 -8.33
C HIS A 148 0.40 -4.93 -7.74
N VAL A 149 0.60 -4.02 -6.80
CA VAL A 149 1.91 -3.81 -6.16
C VAL A 149 2.20 -4.94 -5.17
N GLY A 150 3.21 -5.75 -5.46
CA GLY A 150 3.62 -6.88 -4.63
C GLY A 150 4.82 -6.60 -3.72
N ASP A 151 5.73 -5.73 -4.12
CA ASP A 151 6.88 -5.24 -3.35
C ASP A 151 7.29 -3.83 -3.82
N GLY A 152 7.92 -3.06 -2.93
CA GLY A 152 8.44 -1.72 -3.24
C GLY A 152 7.49 -0.59 -2.89
N GLY A 153 6.61 -0.75 -1.90
CA GLY A 153 5.65 0.27 -1.49
C GLY A 153 6.27 1.64 -1.16
N HIS A 154 7.46 1.70 -0.56
CA HIS A 154 8.19 2.95 -0.36
C HIS A 154 8.66 3.61 -1.65
N ARG A 155 9.18 2.83 -2.61
CA ARG A 155 9.61 3.33 -3.91
C ARG A 155 8.40 3.84 -4.71
N LEU A 156 7.27 3.15 -4.62
CA LEU A 156 6.02 3.59 -5.23
C LEU A 156 5.51 4.90 -4.61
N ALA A 157 5.59 5.04 -3.28
CA ALA A 157 5.19 6.25 -2.58
C ALA A 157 6.05 7.47 -2.99
N LEU A 158 7.34 7.28 -3.26
CA LEU A 158 8.19 8.33 -3.82
C LEU A 158 7.77 8.72 -5.24
N LEU A 159 7.45 7.73 -6.09
CA LEU A 159 6.94 7.99 -7.44
C LEU A 159 5.63 8.78 -7.39
N LEU A 160 4.68 8.35 -6.54
CA LEU A 160 3.43 9.05 -6.28
C LEU A 160 3.69 10.51 -5.88
N ARG A 161 4.52 10.72 -4.86
CA ARG A 161 4.88 12.05 -4.34
C ARG A 161 5.50 12.95 -5.42
N SER A 162 6.32 12.38 -6.30
CA SER A 162 6.97 13.11 -7.40
C SER A 162 6.09 13.35 -8.61
N GLY A 163 4.89 12.76 -8.68
CA GLY A 163 4.02 12.79 -9.86
C GLY A 163 4.58 12.03 -11.07
N VAL A 164 5.56 11.15 -10.86
CA VAL A 164 6.24 10.41 -11.94
C VAL A 164 5.54 9.06 -12.16
N SER A 165 5.21 8.76 -13.42
CA SER A 165 4.66 7.46 -13.82
C SER A 165 5.70 6.34 -13.68
N LEU A 166 5.23 5.11 -13.47
CA LEU A 166 6.09 3.94 -13.35
C LEU A 166 6.49 3.44 -14.74
N ALA A 167 7.74 3.69 -15.14
CA ALA A 167 8.27 3.29 -16.45
C ALA A 167 8.54 1.76 -16.54
N PRO A 168 8.55 1.15 -17.74
CA PRO A 168 8.73 -0.29 -17.94
C PRO A 168 9.99 -0.90 -17.27
N ASN A 169 11.09 -0.15 -17.25
CA ASN A 169 12.35 -0.59 -16.63
C ASN A 169 12.30 -0.58 -15.09
N MET A 170 11.38 0.18 -14.49
CA MET A 170 11.25 0.38 -13.04
C MET A 170 10.51 -0.75 -12.32
N TYR A 171 9.91 -1.70 -13.05
CA TYR A 171 9.20 -2.81 -12.43
C TYR A 171 9.45 -4.15 -13.10
N ARG A 172 9.15 -5.21 -12.35
CA ARG A 172 9.10 -6.59 -12.82
C ARG A 172 7.76 -7.20 -12.43
N VAL A 173 7.19 -8.00 -13.31
CA VAL A 173 5.93 -8.69 -13.05
C VAL A 173 6.23 -10.12 -12.57
N ASP A 174 5.70 -10.45 -11.41
CA ASP A 174 5.69 -11.78 -10.85
C ASP A 174 4.44 -12.52 -11.37
N PRO A 175 4.60 -13.59 -12.17
CA PRO A 175 3.48 -14.29 -12.81
C PRO A 175 2.80 -15.27 -11.85
N ARG A 176 3.28 -15.41 -10.61
CA ARG A 176 2.69 -16.35 -9.65
C ARG A 176 1.38 -15.78 -9.11
N PRO A 177 0.35 -16.63 -8.93
CA PRO A 177 -0.92 -16.18 -8.40
C PRO A 177 -0.74 -15.71 -6.95
N HIS A 178 -1.30 -14.54 -6.67
CA HIS A 178 -1.30 -13.95 -5.34
C HIS A 178 -2.63 -13.25 -5.10
N GLN A 179 -3.15 -13.36 -3.89
CA GLN A 179 -4.29 -12.57 -3.46
C GLN A 179 -3.92 -11.09 -3.46
N VAL A 180 -4.85 -10.24 -3.93
CA VAL A 180 -4.69 -8.79 -3.86
C VAL A 180 -4.86 -8.36 -2.41
N ILE A 181 -3.91 -7.56 -1.94
CA ILE A 181 -3.94 -7.04 -0.57
C ILE A 181 -4.72 -5.74 -0.56
N ASP A 182 -5.72 -5.68 0.30
CA ASP A 182 -6.44 -4.47 0.65
C ASP A 182 -5.96 -3.94 2.01
N ASN A 183 -5.05 -2.97 1.93
CA ASN A 183 -4.59 -2.24 3.10
C ASN A 183 -5.52 -1.07 3.43
N THR A 184 -6.32 -0.60 2.48
CA THR A 184 -7.30 0.47 2.75
C THR A 184 -8.34 -0.02 3.75
N ALA A 185 -8.86 -1.25 3.62
CA ALA A 185 -9.78 -1.83 4.60
C ALA A 185 -9.22 -1.92 6.03
N LEU A 186 -7.90 -2.07 6.18
CA LEU A 186 -7.26 -2.06 7.51
C LEU A 186 -6.98 -0.66 8.03
N LEU A 187 -6.51 0.23 7.15
CA LEU A 187 -6.03 1.56 7.52
C LEU A 187 -7.15 2.58 7.69
N ALA A 188 -8.17 2.54 6.85
CA ALA A 188 -9.27 3.50 6.90
C ALA A 188 -9.89 3.60 8.31
N PRO A 189 -10.29 2.49 8.97
CA PRO A 189 -10.79 2.55 10.34
C PRO A 189 -9.68 2.87 11.35
N ALA A 190 -8.47 2.35 11.19
CA ALA A 190 -7.38 2.54 12.14
C ALA A 190 -6.86 3.99 12.19
N LEU A 191 -6.96 4.71 11.07
CA LEU A 191 -6.62 6.13 10.96
C LEU A 191 -7.81 7.04 11.24
N GLY A 192 -9.02 6.48 11.39
CA GLY A 192 -10.24 7.27 11.52
C GLY A 192 -10.50 8.16 10.30
N LEU A 193 -10.26 7.65 9.09
CA LEU A 193 -10.49 8.41 7.87
C LEU A 193 -11.94 8.89 7.81
N THR A 194 -12.12 10.17 7.50
CA THR A 194 -13.44 10.73 7.26
C THR A 194 -13.99 10.22 5.92
N GLU A 195 -15.30 10.38 5.72
CA GLU A 195 -15.91 10.08 4.41
C GLU A 195 -15.31 10.94 3.29
N GLU A 196 -14.92 12.18 3.60
CA GLU A 196 -14.27 13.11 2.67
C GLU A 196 -12.86 12.64 2.30
N ASP A 197 -12.03 12.26 3.28
CA ASP A 197 -10.67 11.73 3.04
C ASP A 197 -10.73 10.47 2.16
N TRP A 198 -11.69 9.59 2.48
CA TRP A 198 -11.89 8.35 1.76
C TRP A 198 -12.39 8.60 0.33
N ALA A 199 -13.38 9.47 0.15
CA ALA A 199 -13.93 9.81 -1.16
C ALA A 199 -12.90 10.51 -2.04
N THR A 200 -12.09 11.40 -1.47
CA THR A 200 -10.97 12.06 -2.18
C THR A 200 -9.95 11.05 -2.69
N PHE A 201 -9.67 10.01 -1.89
CA PHE A 201 -8.74 8.95 -2.29
C PHE A 201 -9.34 8.00 -3.34
N VAL A 202 -10.55 7.51 -3.12
CA VAL A 202 -11.19 6.47 -3.96
C VAL A 202 -11.81 7.06 -5.22
N GLY A 203 -12.41 8.25 -5.14
CA GLY A 203 -13.24 8.85 -6.17
C GLY A 203 -12.60 8.92 -7.56
N PRO A 204 -11.34 9.40 -7.71
CA PRO A 204 -10.69 9.48 -9.01
C PRO A 204 -10.50 8.14 -9.74
N HIS A 205 -10.71 7.01 -9.07
CA HIS A 205 -10.73 5.68 -9.70
C HIS A 205 -12.02 5.39 -10.47
N PHE A 206 -13.10 6.11 -10.16
CA PHE A 206 -14.43 5.89 -10.71
C PHE A 206 -14.94 7.06 -11.54
N VAL A 207 -14.64 8.28 -11.13
CA VAL A 207 -15.21 9.51 -11.72
C VAL A 207 -14.12 10.52 -11.99
N ARG A 208 -14.36 11.39 -12.98
CA ARG A 208 -13.42 12.49 -13.31
C ARG A 208 -13.63 13.71 -12.45
N THR A 209 -14.86 13.90 -11.99
CA THR A 209 -15.26 15.05 -11.18
C THR A 209 -14.74 14.88 -9.75
N PRO A 210 -14.12 15.91 -9.14
CA PRO A 210 -13.78 15.89 -7.72
C PRO A 210 -15.04 15.66 -6.87
N VAL A 211 -14.90 14.85 -5.83
CA VAL A 211 -15.99 14.52 -4.89
C VAL A 211 -15.56 14.82 -3.47
N THR A 212 -16.47 15.30 -2.63
CA THR A 212 -16.17 15.70 -1.24
C THR A 212 -16.79 14.77 -0.19
N GLY A 213 -17.38 13.65 -0.60
CA GLY A 213 -17.99 12.70 0.31
C GLY A 213 -18.52 11.46 -0.39
N VAL A 214 -18.96 10.48 0.40
CA VAL A 214 -19.46 9.19 -0.12
C VAL A 214 -20.73 9.38 -0.93
N ASP A 215 -21.68 10.21 -0.47
CA ASP A 215 -22.96 10.40 -1.18
C ASP A 215 -22.76 11.09 -2.53
N ASP A 216 -21.89 12.10 -2.58
CA ASP A 216 -21.47 12.78 -3.79
C ASP A 216 -20.77 11.81 -4.76
N LEU A 217 -19.87 10.96 -4.24
CA LEU A 217 -19.24 9.91 -5.04
C LEU A 217 -20.26 8.93 -5.61
N LEU A 218 -21.21 8.44 -4.82
CA LEU A 218 -22.25 7.52 -5.29
C LEU A 218 -23.11 8.16 -6.39
N GLN A 219 -23.48 9.43 -6.22
CA GLN A 219 -24.24 10.18 -7.22
C GLN A 219 -23.43 10.37 -8.51
N ALA A 220 -22.15 10.75 -8.42
CA ALA A 220 -21.27 10.91 -9.56
C ALA A 220 -21.04 9.59 -10.30
N VAL A 221 -20.84 8.48 -9.57
CA VAL A 221 -20.69 7.13 -10.14
C VAL A 221 -21.96 6.68 -10.84
N ALA A 222 -23.13 6.91 -10.24
CA ALA A 222 -24.41 6.59 -10.87
C ALA A 222 -24.61 7.35 -12.20
N ALA A 223 -24.07 8.56 -12.32
CA ALA A 223 -24.14 9.37 -13.53
C ALA A 223 -23.07 9.00 -14.59
N GLU A 224 -21.81 8.83 -14.18
CA GLU A 224 -20.68 8.63 -15.10
C GLU A 224 -20.41 7.14 -15.44
N CYS A 225 -20.58 6.24 -14.47
CA CYS A 225 -20.29 4.81 -14.63
C CYS A 225 -21.23 3.91 -13.80
N PRO A 226 -22.55 3.90 -14.08
CA PRO A 226 -23.56 3.25 -13.24
C PRO A 226 -23.33 1.74 -13.00
N MET A 227 -22.64 1.06 -13.92
CA MET A 227 -22.29 -0.36 -13.78
C MET A 227 -21.29 -0.64 -12.64
N ARG A 228 -20.62 0.39 -12.11
CA ARG A 228 -19.68 0.28 -10.97
C ARG A 228 -20.26 0.81 -9.66
N LEU A 229 -21.54 1.19 -9.62
CA LEU A 229 -22.16 1.74 -8.42
C LEU A 229 -22.11 0.74 -7.24
N GLU A 230 -22.46 -0.53 -7.50
CA GLU A 230 -22.41 -1.57 -6.48
C GLU A 230 -21.00 -1.78 -5.91
N GLU A 231 -19.97 -1.64 -6.74
CA GLU A 231 -18.56 -1.73 -6.32
C GLU A 231 -18.22 -0.64 -5.30
N VAL A 232 -18.66 0.60 -5.55
CA VAL A 232 -18.42 1.73 -4.64
C VAL A 232 -19.21 1.57 -3.32
N GLU A 233 -20.43 1.07 -3.38
CA GLU A 233 -21.23 0.76 -2.19
C GLU A 233 -20.62 -0.37 -1.34
N GLN A 234 -20.01 -1.38 -1.99
CA GLN A 234 -19.27 -2.42 -1.28
C GLN A 234 -17.99 -1.86 -0.66
N LEU A 235 -17.24 -1.03 -1.40
CA LEU A 235 -16.03 -0.38 -0.91
C LEU A 235 -16.32 0.50 0.31
N SER A 236 -17.36 1.33 0.29
CA SER A 236 -17.70 2.21 1.41
C SER A 236 -18.07 1.40 2.65
N ARG A 237 -18.90 0.36 2.52
CA ARG A 237 -19.27 -0.53 3.63
C ARG A 237 -18.08 -1.30 4.22
N THR A 238 -17.09 -1.65 3.40
CA THR A 238 -15.91 -2.40 3.85
C THR A 238 -14.86 -1.51 4.47
N HIS A 239 -14.63 -0.31 3.92
CA HIS A 239 -13.55 0.58 4.36
C HIS A 239 -13.97 1.53 5.49
N LEU A 240 -15.22 1.96 5.53
CA LEU A 240 -15.70 2.94 6.50
C LEU A 240 -16.47 2.25 7.63
N PRO A 241 -16.43 2.80 8.85
CA PRO A 241 -17.29 2.32 9.92
C PRO A 241 -18.76 2.42 9.52
N ALA A 242 -19.60 1.53 10.08
CA ALA A 242 -21.03 1.59 9.82
C ALA A 242 -21.58 2.98 10.18
N ARG A 243 -22.16 3.67 9.19
CA ARG A 243 -22.86 4.94 9.41
C ARG A 243 -23.87 4.73 10.53
N SER A 244 -23.70 5.46 11.64
CA SER A 244 -24.77 5.56 12.63
C SER A 244 -25.94 6.21 11.93
N ARG A 245 -27.03 5.46 11.75
CA ARG A 245 -28.29 6.02 11.25
C ARG A 245 -28.78 6.99 12.33
N LEU A 246 -28.50 8.28 12.15
CA LEU A 246 -29.14 9.35 12.89
C LEU A 246 -30.50 9.66 12.25
#